data_AF-A0A2P4XCI4-F1
#
_entry.id   AF-A0A2P4XCI4-F1
#
_cell.length_a   1.000
_cell.length_b   1.000
_cell.length_c   1.000
_cell.angle_alpha   90.00
_cell.angle_beta   90.00
_cell.angle_gamma   90.00
#
_symmetry.space_group_name_H-M   'P 1'
#
loop_
_entity.id
_entity.type
_entity.pdbx_description
1 polymer ?
#
loop_
_entity_poly.entity_id
_entity_poly.type
_entity_poly.pdbx_seq_one_letter_code
_entity_poly.pdbx_strand_id
1 'polypeptide(L)'
;MASSSSVDLSILRNGIPAELPTHPGNHPDPTLPKAPHRNIDGLSKDELVLAVQNALRYFPEKFHATLVPEFAQELKDEGHIYMHRFRPVQYEMKAYPIELYPAK
;
A
#
# COMPACT_ATOMS: atom_id res chain seq x y z
N MET A 1 -31.76 10.36 11.29
CA MET A 1 -30.84 11.45 10.91
C MET A 1 -29.56 10.82 10.40
N ALA A 2 -29.44 10.64 9.09
CA ALA A 2 -28.26 10.00 8.49
C ALA A 2 -27.15 11.05 8.42
N SER A 3 -26.10 10.82 9.22
CA SER A 3 -24.86 11.60 9.16
C SER A 3 -24.21 11.36 7.79
N SER A 4 -24.41 12.27 6.83
CA SER A 4 -23.65 12.25 5.58
C SER A 4 -22.27 12.85 5.85
N SER A 5 -21.37 12.05 6.43
CA SER A 5 -19.95 12.26 6.21
C SER A 5 -19.70 12.07 4.72
N SER A 6 -19.66 13.17 3.96
CA SER A 6 -19.33 13.13 2.53
C SER A 6 -17.91 12.61 2.39
N VAL A 7 -17.77 11.36 1.98
CA VAL A 7 -16.47 10.77 1.67
C VAL A 7 -15.91 11.48 0.45
N ASP A 8 -14.71 12.03 0.59
CA ASP A 8 -14.01 12.67 -0.52
C ASP A 8 -13.21 11.62 -1.30
N LEU A 9 -13.74 11.24 -2.47
CA LEU A 9 -13.08 10.30 -3.40
C LEU A 9 -12.19 11.01 -4.43
N SER A 10 -12.05 12.34 -4.39
CA SER A 10 -11.22 13.09 -5.34
C SER A 10 -9.75 12.64 -5.33
N ILE A 11 -9.28 12.17 -4.17
CA ILE A 11 -7.92 11.67 -3.95
C ILE A 11 -7.55 10.46 -4.83
N LEU A 12 -8.53 9.72 -5.37
CA LEU A 12 -8.30 8.58 -6.25
C LEU A 12 -7.56 8.97 -7.54
N ARG A 13 -7.62 10.24 -7.96
CA ARG A 13 -6.91 10.74 -9.15
C ARG A 13 -5.42 10.99 -8.92
N ASN A 14 -4.96 11.04 -7.66
CA ASN A 14 -3.61 11.49 -7.33
C ASN A 14 -2.54 10.45 -7.65
N GLY A 15 -2.89 9.17 -7.77
CA GLY A 15 -1.92 8.09 -7.99
C GLY A 15 -0.90 8.03 -6.84
N ILE A 16 0.39 8.07 -7.18
CA ILE A 16 1.47 8.08 -6.19
C ILE A 16 1.68 9.52 -5.70
N PRO A 17 1.51 9.79 -4.40
CA PRO A 17 1.59 11.14 -3.86
C PRO A 17 3.01 11.73 -3.98
N ALA A 18 3.09 13.06 -4.08
CA ALA A 18 4.35 13.79 -4.22
C ALA A 18 5.23 13.73 -2.95
N GLU A 19 4.64 13.39 -1.81
CA GLU A 19 5.27 13.17 -0.52
C GLU A 19 4.87 11.81 0.03
N LEU A 20 5.73 11.19 0.85
CA LEU A 20 5.41 9.89 1.44
C LEU A 20 4.26 10.04 2.46
N PRO A 21 3.16 9.29 2.31
CA PRO A 21 2.09 9.29 3.30
C PRO A 21 2.59 8.63 4.59
N THR A 22 2.02 8.99 5.73
CA THR A 22 2.32 8.34 7.01
C THR A 22 2.09 6.83 6.92
N HIS A 23 3.03 6.02 7.39
CA HIS A 23 2.88 4.57 7.37
C HIS A 23 1.72 4.14 8.28
N PRO A 24 0.70 3.44 7.78
CA PRO A 24 -0.50 3.10 8.55
C PRO A 24 -0.30 1.93 9.53
N GLY A 25 0.96 1.54 9.80
CA GLY A 25 1.32 0.24 10.37
C GLY A 25 1.03 -0.96 9.44
N ASN A 26 1.57 -2.13 9.79
CA ASN A 26 1.42 -3.36 8.99
C ASN A 26 0.03 -4.00 9.16
N HIS A 27 -0.77 -3.52 10.12
CA HIS A 27 -2.11 -4.02 10.38
C HIS A 27 -2.86 -3.14 11.41
N PRO A 28 -3.40 -1.97 11.04
CA PRO A 28 -4.07 -1.12 12.04
C PRO A 28 -5.40 -1.68 12.53
N ASP A 29 -5.99 -2.67 11.84
CA ASP A 29 -7.28 -3.26 12.21
C ASP A 29 -7.17 -4.79 12.40
N PRO A 30 -7.15 -5.31 13.64
CA PRO A 30 -7.06 -6.75 13.92
C PRO A 30 -8.33 -7.53 13.56
N THR A 31 -9.42 -6.87 13.16
CA THR A 31 -10.67 -7.54 12.78
C THR A 31 -10.67 -8.07 11.35
N LEU A 32 -9.71 -7.61 10.52
CA LEU A 32 -9.58 -8.05 9.13
C LEU A 32 -8.68 -9.29 9.03
N PRO A 33 -9.09 -10.33 8.28
CA PRO A 33 -8.25 -11.51 8.07
C PRO A 33 -7.03 -11.14 7.22
N LYS A 34 -5.87 -11.72 7.56
CA LYS A 34 -4.63 -11.57 6.81
C LYS A 34 -4.44 -12.73 5.83
N ALA A 35 -3.85 -12.44 4.67
CA ALA A 35 -3.38 -13.49 3.78
C ALA A 35 -2.28 -14.33 4.48
N PRO A 36 -2.20 -15.64 4.23
CA PRO A 36 -1.11 -16.45 4.76
C PRO A 36 0.23 -15.98 4.20
N HIS A 37 1.30 -16.21 4.97
CA HIS A 37 2.67 -15.95 4.53
C HIS A 37 2.97 -16.73 3.23
N ARG A 38 3.50 -16.05 2.22
CA ARG A 38 3.90 -16.69 0.96
C ARG A 38 5.29 -17.30 1.12
N ASN A 39 5.46 -18.55 0.71
CA ASN A 39 6.77 -19.19 0.79
C ASN A 39 7.75 -18.54 -0.21
N ILE A 40 8.83 -17.96 0.32
CA ILE A 40 9.92 -17.34 -0.43
C ILE A 40 11.26 -18.08 -0.26
N ASP A 41 11.27 -19.25 0.40
CA ASP A 41 12.48 -20.03 0.69
C ASP A 41 13.23 -20.49 -0.58
N GLY A 42 12.52 -20.52 -1.72
CA GLY A 42 13.09 -20.81 -3.03
C GLY A 42 13.83 -19.65 -3.69
N LEU A 43 13.75 -18.44 -3.14
CA LEU A 43 14.41 -17.26 -3.69
C LEU A 43 15.85 -17.14 -3.15
N SER A 44 16.79 -16.94 -4.07
CA SER A 44 18.15 -16.55 -3.76
C SER A 44 18.22 -15.12 -3.22
N LYS A 45 19.35 -14.76 -2.60
CA LYS A 45 19.60 -13.39 -2.12
C LYS A 45 19.45 -12.35 -3.24
N ASP A 46 19.93 -12.67 -4.43
CA ASP A 46 19.86 -11.77 -5.58
C ASP A 46 18.42 -11.59 -6.08
N GLU A 47 17.60 -12.65 -6.01
CA GLU A 47 16.17 -12.56 -6.34
C GLU A 47 15.39 -11.73 -5.31
N LEU A 48 15.74 -11.82 -4.02
CA LEU A 48 15.16 -10.97 -2.98
C LEU A 48 15.51 -9.49 -3.21
N VAL A 49 16.78 -9.19 -3.54
CA VAL A 49 17.21 -7.83 -3.90
C VAL A 49 16.46 -7.34 -5.15
N LEU A 50 16.37 -8.19 -6.17
CA LEU A 50 15.65 -7.87 -7.41
C LEU A 50 14.15 -7.63 -7.15
N ALA A 51 13.53 -8.37 -6.24
CA ALA A 51 12.12 -8.16 -5.87
C ALA A 51 11.91 -6.77 -5.26
N VAL A 52 12.80 -6.33 -4.37
CA VAL A 52 12.76 -4.97 -3.79
C VAL A 52 13.00 -3.92 -4.87
N GLN A 53 14.00 -4.11 -5.74
CA GLN A 53 14.24 -3.20 -6.88
C GLN A 53 13.03 -3.10 -7.81
N ASN A 54 12.36 -4.21 -8.08
CA ASN A 54 11.14 -4.25 -8.89
C ASN A 54 10.01 -3.43 -8.25
N ALA A 55 9.85 -3.50 -6.93
CA ALA A 55 8.87 -2.68 -6.22
C ALA A 55 9.22 -1.18 -6.27
N LEU A 56 10.50 -0.82 -6.20
CA LEU A 56 10.96 0.57 -6.21
C LEU A 56 10.77 1.27 -7.56
N ARG A 57 10.60 0.53 -8.67
CA ARG A 57 10.35 1.10 -10.00
C ARG A 57 9.11 2.00 -10.08
N TYR A 58 8.15 1.81 -9.18
CA TYR A 58 6.94 2.61 -9.13
C TYR A 58 7.16 3.97 -8.44
N PHE A 59 8.25 4.15 -7.69
CA PHE A 59 8.44 5.30 -6.81
C PHE A 59 9.62 6.19 -7.24
N PRO A 60 9.52 7.52 -7.09
CA PRO A 60 10.65 8.42 -7.24
C PRO A 60 11.85 8.03 -6.35
N GLU A 61 13.07 8.22 -6.88
CA GLU A 61 14.33 7.86 -6.18
C GLU A 61 14.46 8.50 -4.79
N LYS A 62 13.94 9.71 -4.61
CA LYS A 62 13.91 10.41 -3.32
C LYS A 62 13.22 9.62 -2.21
N PHE A 63 12.39 8.64 -2.54
CA PHE A 63 11.69 7.79 -1.58
C PHE A 63 12.40 6.46 -1.30
N HIS A 64 13.37 6.06 -2.14
CA HIS A 64 13.95 4.73 -2.07
C HIS A 64 14.65 4.46 -0.73
N ALA A 65 15.32 5.45 -0.16
CA ALA A 65 15.98 5.31 1.15
C ALA A 65 15.01 4.90 2.28
N THR A 66 13.75 5.34 2.21
CA THR A 66 12.71 4.98 3.17
C THR A 66 12.00 3.68 2.78
N LEU A 67 11.71 3.49 1.50
CA LEU A 67 10.91 2.34 1.03
C LEU A 67 11.69 1.03 0.97
N VAL A 68 13.00 1.05 0.73
CA VAL A 68 13.86 -0.15 0.70
C VAL A 68 13.71 -1.00 1.97
N PRO A 69 13.95 -0.47 3.19
CA PRO A 69 13.83 -1.28 4.41
C PRO A 69 12.39 -1.74 4.67
N GLU A 70 11.38 -0.95 4.27
CA GLU A 70 9.97 -1.32 4.44
C GLU A 70 9.60 -2.50 3.54
N PHE A 71 9.94 -2.44 2.26
CA PHE A 71 9.66 -3.51 1.31
C PHE A 71 10.45 -4.78 1.62
N ALA A 72 11.71 -4.65 2.07
CA ALA A 72 12.49 -5.81 2.52
C ALA A 72 11.84 -6.48 3.74
N GLN A 73 11.29 -5.70 4.66
CA GLN A 73 10.60 -6.22 5.85
C GLN A 73 9.27 -6.89 5.48
N GLU A 74 8.47 -6.30 4.59
CA GLU A 74 7.25 -6.92 4.07
C GLU A 74 7.54 -8.25 3.38
N LEU A 75 8.57 -8.30 2.54
CA LEU A 75 8.98 -9.52 1.86
C LEU A 75 9.36 -10.62 2.85
N LYS A 76 10.05 -10.26 3.94
CA LYS A 76 10.45 -11.19 5.00
C LYS A 76 9.28 -11.67 5.85
N ASP A 77 8.37 -10.78 6.23
CA ASP A 77 7.31 -11.08 7.20
C ASP A 77 6.04 -11.67 6.55
N GLU A 78 5.83 -11.39 5.27
CA GLU A 78 4.60 -11.74 4.56
C GLU A 78 4.89 -12.56 3.29
N GLY A 79 6.15 -12.70 2.90
CA GLY A 79 6.54 -13.33 1.64
C GLY A 79 6.15 -12.51 0.41
N HIS A 80 5.77 -11.24 0.61
CA HIS A 80 5.29 -10.37 -0.45
C HIS A 80 5.42 -8.89 -0.08
N ILE A 81 5.58 -8.05 -1.10
CA ILE A 81 5.64 -6.59 -0.96
C ILE A 81 4.26 -6.04 -1.33
N TYR A 82 3.44 -5.72 -0.32
CA TYR A 82 2.10 -5.13 -0.50
C TYR A 82 2.13 -3.61 -0.59
N MET A 83 3.22 -2.98 -0.16
CA MET A 83 3.38 -1.54 -0.09
C MET A 83 2.35 -0.90 0.85
N HIS A 84 2.25 -1.42 2.09
CA HIS A 84 1.20 -1.06 3.06
C HIS A 84 1.10 0.45 3.30
N ARG A 85 2.23 1.17 3.20
CA ARG A 85 2.29 2.64 3.26
C ARG A 85 1.30 3.34 2.33
N PHE A 86 1.05 2.80 1.14
CA PHE A 86 0.22 3.44 0.11
C PHE A 86 -1.25 2.99 0.16
N ARG A 87 -1.64 2.17 1.14
CA ARG A 87 -3.04 1.80 1.33
C ARG A 87 -3.86 3.02 1.76
N PRO A 88 -4.97 3.36 1.06
CA PRO A 88 -5.85 4.43 1.50
C PRO A 88 -6.45 4.14 2.88
N VAL A 89 -6.36 5.11 3.78
CA VAL A 89 -6.91 5.03 5.15
C VAL A 89 -7.84 6.20 5.49
N GLN A 90 -7.96 7.19 4.59
CA GLN A 90 -8.78 8.37 4.79
C GLN A 90 -10.28 8.08 4.61
N TYR A 91 -10.61 6.98 3.94
CA TYR A 91 -11.98 6.53 3.70
C TYR A 91 -12.10 5.02 3.87
N GLU A 92 -13.32 4.57 4.10
CA GLU A 92 -13.65 3.15 4.20
C GLU A 92 -13.56 2.49 2.82
N MET A 93 -12.76 1.43 2.69
CA MET A 93 -12.63 0.72 1.41
C MET A 93 -13.91 -0.08 1.11
N LYS A 94 -14.83 0.52 0.35
CA LYS A 94 -16.08 -0.11 -0.12
C LYS A 94 -16.55 0.50 -1.45
N ALA A 95 -17.64 -0.06 -2.00
CA ALA A 95 -18.32 0.53 -3.14
C ALA A 95 -19.10 1.80 -2.74
N TYR A 96 -19.03 2.83 -3.57
CA TYR A 96 -19.75 4.09 -3.41
C TYR A 96 -20.69 4.34 -4.62
N PRO A 97 -21.64 5.28 -4.52
CA PRO A 97 -22.41 5.76 -5.68
C PRO A 97 -21.51 6.27 -6.81
N ILE A 98 -21.91 6.02 -8.06
CA ILE A 98 -21.11 6.34 -9.25
C ILE A 98 -20.79 7.83 -9.35
N GLU A 99 -21.69 8.68 -8.87
CA GLU A 99 -21.60 10.15 -8.90
C GLU A 99 -20.47 10.70 -8.01
N LEU A 100 -20.01 9.92 -7.03
CA LEU A 100 -18.90 10.32 -6.16
C LEU A 100 -17.53 10.03 -6.78
N TYR A 101 -17.45 9.16 -7.79
CA TYR A 101 -16.16 8.83 -8.38
C TYR A 101 -15.70 9.93 -9.34
N PRO A 102 -14.45 10.38 -9.20
CA PRO A 102 -13.90 11.39 -10.10
C PRO A 102 -13.46 10.71 -11.41
N ALA A 103 -14.39 10.15 -12.18
CA ALA A 103 -14.15 9.61 -13.53
C ALA A 103 -14.54 10.65 -14.61
N LYS A 104 -14.15 10.42 -15.87
CA LYS A 104 -14.60 11.18 -17.04
C LYS A 104 -15.32 10.25 -18.00
#